data_AF-A0A443W5W2-F1
#
_entry.id   AF-A0A443W5W2-F1
#
_cell.length_a   1.000
_cell.length_b   1.000
_cell.length_c   1.000
_cell.angle_alpha   90.00
_cell.angle_beta   90.00
_cell.angle_gamma   90.00
#
_symmetry.space_group_name_H-M   'P 1'
#
loop_
_entity.id
_entity.type
_entity.pdbx_description
1 polymer ?
#
loop_
_entity_poly.entity_id
_entity_poly.type
_entity_poly.pdbx_seq_one_letter_code
_entity_poly.pdbx_strand_id
1 'polypeptide(L)'
;MKNAPNVKALPKDKFTEAIIFAGADAWSHAKGWEEGLGKQIAEDTTPPVYLGPRQLEELDNLRIIDDGRRAARVYLAGEIEPLMINAIGAKLALAGVKDAKLFKGIPDLQPEDWHDYLNRLREQSSESENNIHQLPLTKRAQLQKSIEVSPALNQMGASQRGEVLLAHYDGELAIHADSDTVHHYNGVIWNPIQDKELQREMAQIYIDAEVAYSQNAIKSAVETMKLSLPVMGVTARNLIGFSNGVFDTRTGQFRQHSKTDWLLIASELPFSPPEEGETLASHAPNFWKWLRRSVANNDRKTDRVLAALFMVLANRYDWQLFLEVTGPGGSGKSVMAEICTMLAGKANTVSASMKALEDARDRALVVGYSLIIMPDMTRYAGDGAGIKAITGGDKVSIDPKHKAPYSTRIQAVVLAVNNNAMTFSDRSGGISRRRVIFNFSEVVPEDERDTMLAEKIEGELAVIIRHLLTRFARQDEAKRLLHEQQKSEEALAIKREGDSLVDFCGYLMASVVCDGMFIGNAEIVPFSPRRYLYHAYMAYMRANGLNKPVSLMRFGTDMPGAMAEYGKRYEKRKTKHGIRSNVTLHDDSEDWMPSCNSNSENGEVE
;
A
#
# COMPACT_ATOMS: atom_id res chain seq x y z
N MET A 1 32.43 -26.14 31.14
CA MET A 1 30.98 -26.17 30.86
C MET A 1 30.30 -27.19 31.75
N LYS A 2 29.12 -26.86 32.25
CA LYS A 2 28.25 -27.79 32.99
C LYS A 2 27.55 -28.69 31.97
N ASN A 3 27.32 -29.96 32.29
CA ASN A 3 26.56 -30.84 31.39
C ASN A 3 25.06 -30.69 31.66
N ALA A 4 24.27 -30.70 30.60
CA ALA A 4 22.82 -30.87 30.72
C ALA A 4 22.52 -32.24 31.37
N PRO A 5 21.35 -32.37 32.01
CA PRO A 5 20.89 -33.64 32.57
C PRO A 5 20.99 -34.77 31.54
N ASN A 6 21.37 -35.97 31.99
CA ASN A 6 21.49 -37.18 31.17
C ASN A 6 22.50 -37.16 30.00
N VAL A 7 23.23 -36.07 29.75
CA VAL A 7 24.30 -36.05 28.72
C VAL A 7 25.39 -37.09 28.99
N LYS A 8 25.68 -37.36 30.28
CA LYS A 8 26.63 -38.43 30.68
C LYS A 8 26.07 -39.85 30.52
N ALA A 9 24.75 -39.99 30.36
CA ALA A 9 24.07 -41.26 30.16
C ALA A 9 23.94 -41.64 28.68
N LEU A 10 24.30 -40.74 27.75
CA LEU A 10 24.29 -41.02 26.31
C LEU A 10 25.14 -42.24 25.96
N PRO A 11 24.78 -43.02 24.92
CA PRO A 11 25.47 -44.25 24.58
C PRO A 11 26.94 -43.99 24.21
N LYS A 12 27.84 -44.93 24.51
CA LYS A 12 29.26 -44.80 24.15
C LYS A 12 29.49 -44.74 22.65
N ASP A 13 28.61 -45.37 21.87
CA ASP A 13 28.62 -45.25 20.42
C ASP A 13 28.16 -43.86 19.98
N LYS A 14 28.99 -43.20 19.17
CA LYS A 14 28.81 -41.83 18.67
C LYS A 14 27.94 -41.75 17.42
N PHE A 15 27.63 -42.89 16.81
CA PHE A 15 26.70 -42.99 15.68
C PHE A 15 25.25 -43.19 16.13
N THR A 16 25.04 -43.67 17.36
CA THR A 16 23.72 -43.69 17.97
C THR A 16 23.22 -42.25 18.14
N GLU A 17 21.98 -41.96 17.79
CA GLU A 17 21.42 -40.62 17.91
C GLU A 17 21.20 -40.21 19.38
N ALA A 18 21.39 -38.94 19.71
CA ALA A 18 20.99 -38.40 21.01
C ALA A 18 19.56 -37.89 20.96
N ILE A 19 18.78 -38.17 22.00
CA ILE A 19 17.41 -37.68 22.14
C ILE A 19 17.39 -36.54 23.15
N ILE A 20 16.84 -35.39 22.73
CA ILE A 20 16.79 -34.15 23.51
C ILE A 20 15.33 -33.67 23.56
N PHE A 21 14.78 -33.48 24.76
CA PHE A 21 13.51 -32.78 24.97
C PHE A 21 13.78 -31.33 25.37
N ALA A 22 13.08 -30.37 24.77
CA ALA A 22 13.28 -28.94 25.04
C ALA A 22 11.96 -28.19 25.17
N GLY A 23 11.81 -27.40 26.24
CA GLY A 23 10.62 -26.58 26.53
C GLY A 23 10.11 -26.73 27.96
N ALA A 24 9.01 -26.05 28.28
CA ALA A 24 8.44 -25.98 29.63
C ALA A 24 8.18 -27.37 30.26
N ASP A 25 7.80 -28.35 29.45
CA ASP A 25 7.44 -29.71 29.89
C ASP A 25 8.54 -30.75 29.62
N ALA A 26 9.76 -30.32 29.27
CA ALA A 26 10.85 -31.21 28.86
C ALA A 26 11.18 -32.31 29.89
N TRP A 27 11.13 -32.00 31.18
CA TRP A 27 11.37 -32.99 32.24
C TRP A 27 10.29 -34.07 32.28
N SER A 28 9.02 -33.68 32.19
CA SER A 28 7.88 -34.60 32.21
C SER A 28 7.92 -35.57 31.03
N HIS A 29 8.25 -35.06 29.83
CA HIS A 29 8.41 -35.87 28.63
C HIS A 29 9.63 -36.79 28.69
N ALA A 30 10.76 -36.32 29.20
CA ALA A 30 11.96 -37.14 29.39
C ALA A 30 11.71 -38.28 30.39
N LYS A 31 10.98 -38.01 31.48
CA LYS A 31 10.60 -39.02 32.46
C LYS A 31 9.64 -40.06 31.86
N GLY A 32 8.64 -39.63 31.10
CA GLY A 32 7.73 -40.54 30.38
C GLY A 32 8.45 -41.41 29.33
N TRP A 33 9.51 -40.88 28.71
CA TRP A 33 10.40 -41.63 27.81
C TRP A 33 11.10 -42.78 28.54
N GLU A 34 11.66 -42.51 29.73
CA GLU A 34 12.32 -43.49 30.59
C GLU A 34 11.35 -44.54 31.16
N GLU A 35 10.12 -44.13 31.51
CA GLU A 35 9.10 -45.00 32.12
C GLU A 35 8.44 -45.98 31.12
N GLY A 36 8.70 -45.85 29.80
CA GLY A 36 8.33 -46.87 28.82
C GLY A 36 8.11 -46.40 27.38
N LEU A 37 7.88 -45.10 27.14
CA LEU A 37 7.61 -44.58 25.79
C LEU A 37 8.82 -44.72 24.85
N GLY A 38 10.05 -44.56 25.36
CA GLY A 38 11.26 -44.72 24.54
C GLY A 38 11.43 -46.13 23.99
N LYS A 39 11.12 -47.15 24.80
CA LYS A 39 11.14 -48.56 24.38
C LYS A 39 10.05 -48.87 23.35
N GLN A 40 8.88 -48.24 23.44
CA GLN A 40 7.76 -48.46 22.52
C GLN A 40 7.92 -47.74 21.18
N ILE A 41 8.54 -46.55 21.18
CA ILE A 41 8.61 -45.66 20.00
C ILE A 41 9.92 -45.83 19.23
N ALA A 42 11.04 -46.06 19.93
CA ALA A 42 12.37 -46.06 19.34
C ALA A 42 13.25 -47.25 19.77
N GLU A 43 12.70 -48.23 20.50
CA GLU A 43 13.45 -49.30 21.17
C GLU A 43 14.61 -48.77 22.05
N ASP A 44 14.53 -47.51 22.49
CA ASP A 44 15.58 -46.84 23.23
C ASP A 44 15.34 -46.97 24.75
N THR A 45 16.36 -47.45 25.45
CA THR A 45 16.37 -47.57 26.92
C THR A 45 17.28 -46.53 27.59
N THR A 46 17.79 -45.57 26.81
CA THR A 46 18.70 -44.54 27.30
C THR A 46 17.92 -43.34 27.85
N PRO A 47 18.26 -42.85 29.06
CA PRO A 47 17.73 -41.60 29.58
C PRO A 47 17.96 -40.43 28.60
N PRO A 48 16.91 -39.75 28.09
CA PRO A 48 17.08 -38.67 27.14
C PRO A 48 17.55 -37.40 27.86
N VAL A 49 18.25 -36.53 27.13
CA VAL A 49 18.64 -35.20 27.62
C VAL A 49 17.40 -34.33 27.69
N TYR A 50 17.25 -33.52 28.74
CA TYR A 50 16.15 -32.55 28.82
C TYR A 50 16.65 -31.14 29.11
N LEU A 51 16.01 -30.18 28.45
CA LEU A 51 16.27 -28.75 28.54
C LEU A 51 14.97 -28.05 28.96
N GLY A 52 14.71 -28.02 30.28
CA GLY A 52 13.59 -27.28 30.86
C GLY A 52 13.93 -25.78 31.04
N PRO A 53 13.01 -24.97 31.60
CA PRO A 53 13.20 -23.52 31.74
C PRO A 53 14.56 -23.13 32.36
N ARG A 54 14.96 -23.80 33.44
CA ARG A 54 16.26 -23.57 34.11
C ARG A 54 17.48 -23.91 33.24
N GLN A 55 17.38 -24.92 32.37
CA GLN A 55 18.47 -25.32 31.49
C GLN A 55 18.55 -24.41 30.26
N LEU A 56 17.40 -23.92 29.78
CA LEU A 56 17.33 -22.98 28.66
C LEU A 56 17.89 -21.59 29.06
N GLU A 57 17.62 -21.12 30.27
CA GLU A 57 18.25 -19.90 30.82
C GLU A 57 19.78 -19.99 30.91
N GLU A 58 20.33 -21.18 31.18
CA GLU A 58 21.77 -21.43 31.29
C GLU A 58 22.40 -21.98 30.00
N LEU A 59 21.67 -22.00 28.88
CA LEU A 59 22.03 -22.77 27.68
C LEU A 59 23.43 -22.41 27.12
N ASP A 60 23.82 -21.15 27.17
CA ASP A 60 25.12 -20.66 26.70
C ASP A 60 26.31 -21.33 27.40
N ASN A 61 26.15 -21.71 28.66
CA ASN A 61 27.18 -22.34 29.48
C ASN A 61 26.97 -23.85 29.69
N LEU A 62 25.95 -24.41 29.03
CA LEU A 62 25.52 -25.79 29.16
C LEU A 62 25.93 -26.62 27.93
N ARG A 63 26.52 -27.78 28.20
CA ARG A 63 26.81 -28.79 27.18
C ARG A 63 25.62 -29.74 27.05
N ILE A 64 24.96 -29.71 25.90
CA ILE A 64 23.73 -30.47 25.66
C ILE A 64 23.93 -31.79 24.91
N ILE A 65 25.14 -32.03 24.39
CA ILE A 65 25.52 -33.25 23.66
C ILE A 65 27.01 -33.55 23.87
N ASP A 66 27.42 -34.81 23.71
CA ASP A 66 28.81 -35.25 23.83
C ASP A 66 29.61 -35.09 22.53
N ASP A 67 30.94 -34.94 22.65
CA ASP A 67 31.80 -34.54 21.54
C ASP A 67 31.88 -35.68 20.53
N GLY A 68 31.83 -35.32 19.25
CA GLY A 68 31.96 -36.25 18.13
C GLY A 68 30.70 -37.06 17.82
N ARG A 69 29.57 -36.83 18.52
CA ARG A 69 28.28 -37.43 18.14
C ARG A 69 27.77 -36.80 16.85
N ARG A 70 27.33 -37.64 15.91
CA ARG A 70 26.97 -37.20 14.55
C ARG A 70 25.48 -36.92 14.33
N ALA A 71 24.60 -37.50 15.15
CA ALA A 71 23.16 -37.38 14.97
C ALA A 71 22.41 -37.04 16.27
N ALA A 72 21.34 -36.25 16.16
CA ALA A 72 20.48 -35.88 17.27
C ALA A 72 19.00 -35.71 16.86
N ARG A 73 18.07 -35.98 17.78
CA ARG A 73 16.65 -35.62 17.66
C ARG A 73 16.28 -34.66 18.77
N VAL A 74 15.60 -33.58 18.41
CA VAL A 74 15.09 -32.59 19.34
C VAL A 74 13.57 -32.62 19.30
N TYR A 75 12.94 -32.90 20.44
CA TYR A 75 11.50 -32.84 20.62
C TYR A 75 11.12 -31.58 21.40
N LEU A 76 10.22 -30.78 20.84
CA LEU A 76 9.62 -29.67 21.58
C LEU A 76 8.59 -30.22 22.58
N ALA A 77 8.72 -29.81 23.84
CA ALA A 77 7.89 -30.28 24.95
C ALA A 77 7.34 -29.07 25.73
N GLY A 78 6.07 -28.74 25.49
CA GLY A 78 5.43 -27.55 26.03
C GLY A 78 5.87 -26.27 25.32
N GLU A 79 5.72 -25.12 25.98
CA GLU A 79 6.11 -23.82 25.42
C GLU A 79 7.64 -23.64 25.38
N ILE A 80 8.15 -23.10 24.28
CA ILE A 80 9.55 -22.73 24.08
C ILE A 80 9.65 -21.55 23.11
N GLU A 81 10.51 -20.58 23.44
CA GLU A 81 10.73 -19.42 22.58
C GLU A 81 11.51 -19.80 21.32
N PRO A 82 11.17 -19.26 20.13
CA PRO A 82 11.89 -19.55 18.89
C PRO A 82 13.40 -19.30 18.96
N LEU A 83 13.83 -18.28 19.73
CA LEU A 83 15.24 -17.97 19.93
C LEU A 83 16.00 -19.11 20.62
N MET A 84 15.37 -19.80 21.56
CA MET A 84 15.96 -20.94 22.28
C MET A 84 16.11 -22.17 21.38
N ILE A 85 15.17 -22.38 20.44
CA ILE A 85 15.27 -23.43 19.43
C ILE A 85 16.51 -23.19 18.55
N ASN A 86 16.73 -21.94 18.13
CA ASN A 86 17.90 -21.57 17.33
C ASN A 86 19.21 -21.78 18.10
N ALA A 87 19.24 -21.40 19.38
CA ALA A 87 20.40 -21.59 20.26
C ALA A 87 20.75 -23.09 20.46
N ILE A 88 19.75 -23.97 20.57
CA ILE A 88 19.96 -25.43 20.58
C ILE A 88 20.61 -25.88 19.28
N GLY A 89 20.11 -25.40 18.13
CA GLY A 89 20.70 -25.67 16.82
C GLY A 89 22.17 -25.25 16.76
N ALA A 90 22.51 -24.05 17.22
CA ALA A 90 23.90 -23.56 17.28
C ALA A 90 24.80 -24.46 18.15
N LYS A 91 24.30 -24.93 19.31
CA LYS A 91 25.04 -25.85 20.17
C LYS A 91 25.29 -27.22 19.50
N LEU A 92 24.32 -27.75 18.77
CA LEU A 92 24.49 -28.99 18.00
C LEU A 92 25.48 -28.81 16.85
N ALA A 93 25.42 -27.68 16.15
CA ALA A 93 26.36 -27.34 15.09
C ALA A 93 27.80 -27.26 15.60
N LEU A 94 28.01 -26.52 16.71
CA LEU A 94 29.31 -26.38 17.40
C LEU A 94 29.86 -27.73 17.90
N ALA A 95 28.99 -28.63 18.34
CA ALA A 95 29.39 -29.98 18.75
C ALA A 95 29.72 -30.93 17.57
N GLY A 96 29.53 -30.48 16.32
CA GLY A 96 29.85 -31.25 15.12
C GLY A 96 28.75 -32.23 14.68
N VAL A 97 27.52 -32.07 15.17
CA VAL A 97 26.35 -32.89 14.77
C VAL A 97 26.01 -32.61 13.33
N LYS A 98 26.01 -33.62 12.47
CA LYS A 98 25.73 -33.46 11.05
C LYS A 98 24.24 -33.58 10.73
N ASP A 99 23.60 -34.58 11.33
CA ASP A 99 22.23 -34.96 11.01
C ASP A 99 21.35 -34.73 12.23
N ALA A 100 20.51 -33.70 12.20
CA ALA A 100 19.56 -33.44 13.27
C ALA A 100 18.14 -33.30 12.74
N LYS A 101 17.17 -33.66 13.57
CA LYS A 101 15.74 -33.50 13.26
C LYS A 101 15.01 -32.85 14.41
N LEU A 102 14.17 -31.88 14.09
CA LEU A 102 13.28 -31.21 15.04
C LEU A 102 11.86 -31.75 14.91
N PHE A 103 11.28 -32.16 16.03
CA PHE A 103 9.91 -32.67 16.13
C PHE A 103 9.07 -31.72 16.97
N LYS A 104 7.87 -31.36 16.50
CA LYS A 104 6.90 -30.53 17.22
C LYS A 104 6.12 -31.32 18.29
N GLY A 105 6.82 -32.20 18.99
CA GLY A 105 6.27 -33.14 19.97
C GLY A 105 6.40 -34.59 19.55
N ILE A 106 6.15 -35.52 20.48
CA ILE A 106 6.29 -36.97 20.27
C ILE A 106 5.38 -37.52 19.14
N PRO A 107 4.12 -37.04 18.94
CA PRO A 107 3.25 -37.54 17.87
C PRO A 107 3.62 -37.06 16.47
N ASP A 108 4.64 -36.22 16.31
CA ASP A 108 4.99 -35.61 15.03
C ASP A 108 5.53 -36.64 14.02
N LEU A 109 4.82 -36.77 12.90
CA LEU A 109 5.15 -37.68 11.81
C LEU A 109 5.94 -37.01 10.68
N GLN A 110 6.13 -35.69 10.73
CA GLN A 110 6.82 -34.91 9.69
C GLN A 110 7.86 -33.95 10.32
N PRO A 111 8.95 -34.50 10.88
CA PRO A 111 10.00 -33.69 11.50
C PRO A 111 10.72 -32.80 10.48
N GLU A 112 11.14 -31.63 10.94
CA GLU A 112 11.96 -30.71 10.18
C GLU A 112 13.42 -31.23 10.14
N ASP A 113 14.02 -31.27 8.95
CA ASP A 113 15.41 -31.69 8.77
C ASP A 113 16.36 -30.50 8.98
N TRP A 114 17.29 -30.65 9.92
CA TRP A 114 18.26 -29.61 10.28
C TRP A 114 19.63 -29.80 9.63
N HIS A 115 19.84 -30.75 8.71
CA HIS A 115 21.14 -30.97 8.07
C HIS A 115 21.74 -29.69 7.45
N ASP A 116 20.99 -29.03 6.57
CA ASP A 116 21.44 -27.79 5.90
C ASP A 116 21.50 -26.61 6.86
N TYR A 117 20.59 -26.56 7.84
CA TYR A 117 20.58 -25.53 8.88
C TYR A 117 21.85 -25.60 9.74
N LEU A 118 22.26 -26.79 10.19
CA LEU A 118 23.48 -26.97 10.97
C LEU A 118 24.76 -26.74 10.15
N ASN A 119 24.75 -27.03 8.84
CA ASN A 119 25.87 -26.70 7.94
C ASN A 119 26.09 -25.18 7.87
N ARG A 120 25.02 -24.40 7.65
CA ARG A 120 25.10 -22.93 7.65
C ARG A 120 25.61 -22.37 8.97
N LEU A 121 25.13 -22.90 10.10
CA LEU A 121 25.60 -22.48 11.42
C LEU A 121 27.08 -22.79 11.66
N ARG A 122 27.58 -23.92 11.15
CA ARG A 122 29.01 -24.24 11.21
C ARG A 122 29.86 -23.28 10.39
N GLU A 123 29.42 -22.96 9.17
CA GLU A 123 30.10 -22.00 8.30
C GLU A 123 30.19 -20.62 8.98
N GLN A 124 29.08 -20.15 9.56
CA GLN A 124 29.02 -18.90 10.34
C GLN A 124 29.92 -18.92 11.59
N SER A 125 30.01 -20.07 12.30
CA SER A 125 30.88 -20.22 13.48
C SER A 125 32.38 -20.26 13.14
N SER A 126 32.73 -20.82 11.97
CA SER A 126 34.13 -20.87 11.48
C SER A 126 34.66 -19.51 11.03
N GLU A 127 33.76 -18.57 10.70
CA GLU A 127 34.10 -17.17 10.43
C GLU A 127 34.29 -16.35 11.71
N SER A 128 33.67 -16.74 12.83
CA SER A 128 33.69 -16.01 14.10
C SER A 128 34.79 -16.43 15.09
N GLU A 129 35.40 -17.61 14.97
CA GLU A 129 36.59 -18.00 15.77
C GLU A 129 37.91 -17.31 15.32
N ASN A 130 37.90 -16.58 14.20
CA ASN A 130 39.09 -15.90 13.67
C ASN A 130 39.38 -14.52 14.28
N ASN A 131 38.57 -14.03 15.22
CA ASN A 131 38.80 -12.73 15.87
C ASN A 131 38.52 -12.78 17.38
N ILE A 132 39.60 -12.78 18.19
CA ILE A 132 39.89 -11.86 19.33
C ILE A 132 40.91 -12.47 20.35
N HIS A 133 42.16 -11.95 20.29
CA HIS A 133 43.28 -11.82 21.31
C HIS A 133 43.96 -13.05 21.98
N GLN A 134 45.30 -13.20 22.18
CA GLN A 134 46.56 -12.45 21.92
C GLN A 134 47.80 -13.43 21.93
N LEU A 135 48.86 -13.15 21.15
CA LEU A 135 50.15 -13.87 20.87
C LEU A 135 51.09 -14.18 22.07
N PRO A 136 52.22 -14.96 21.97
CA PRO A 136 52.82 -15.73 20.84
C PRO A 136 53.31 -17.19 21.17
N LEU A 137 53.87 -17.86 20.13
CA LEU A 137 54.75 -19.06 20.13
C LEU A 137 54.04 -20.43 20.08
N THR A 138 53.66 -20.98 18.93
CA THR A 138 54.51 -21.65 17.94
C THR A 138 53.52 -22.28 16.96
N LYS A 139 53.53 -22.01 15.65
CA LYS A 139 54.36 -22.73 14.68
C LYS A 139 54.17 -22.06 13.32
N ARG A 140 55.24 -21.39 12.92
CA ARG A 140 55.72 -21.39 11.54
C ARG A 140 55.62 -22.82 10.99
N ALA A 141 54.66 -23.09 10.12
CA ALA A 141 54.74 -24.04 9.01
C ALA A 141 53.33 -24.45 8.57
N GLN A 142 52.70 -23.63 7.73
CA GLN A 142 51.86 -24.05 6.59
C GLN A 142 51.13 -22.84 6.04
N LEU A 143 51.94 -21.93 5.49
CA LEU A 143 51.51 -21.01 4.46
C LEU A 143 52.09 -21.55 3.16
N GLN A 144 51.30 -22.25 2.35
CA GLN A 144 51.48 -22.34 0.90
C GLN A 144 50.29 -23.07 0.28
N LYS A 145 49.56 -22.33 -0.59
CA LYS A 145 48.22 -22.56 -1.18
C LYS A 145 47.12 -21.94 -0.32
N SER A 146 46.59 -20.74 -0.57
CA SER A 146 46.60 -19.83 -1.72
C SER A 146 46.33 -18.43 -1.16
N ILE A 147 47.21 -17.47 -1.44
CA ILE A 147 47.15 -16.10 -0.90
C ILE A 147 46.47 -15.22 -1.96
N GLU A 148 45.24 -14.77 -1.70
CA GLU A 148 44.79 -13.46 -2.16
C GLU A 148 44.70 -12.55 -0.93
N VAL A 149 45.50 -11.48 -0.94
CA VAL A 149 45.63 -10.53 0.17
C VAL A 149 44.53 -9.49 0.04
N SER A 150 43.50 -9.52 0.88
CA SER A 150 42.56 -8.40 1.00
C SER A 150 43.24 -7.25 1.78
N PRO A 151 43.37 -6.03 1.21
CA PRO A 151 44.03 -4.92 1.88
C PRO A 151 43.22 -4.41 3.10
N ALA A 152 43.88 -3.76 4.06
CA ALA A 152 43.18 -3.12 5.18
C ALA A 152 42.20 -2.04 4.69
N LEU A 153 41.09 -1.81 5.40
CA LEU A 153 40.00 -0.89 5.01
C LEU A 153 40.46 0.54 4.64
N ASN A 154 41.55 1.02 5.24
CA ASN A 154 42.19 2.31 4.92
C ASN A 154 43.12 2.28 3.69
N GLN A 155 43.58 1.10 3.29
CA GLN A 155 44.42 0.85 2.11
C GLN A 155 43.60 0.44 0.87
N MET A 156 42.36 0.02 1.08
CA MET A 156 41.41 -0.28 0.00
C MET A 156 41.17 0.92 -0.91
N GLY A 157 40.92 0.67 -2.19
CA GLY A 157 40.34 1.65 -3.10
C GLY A 157 38.89 2.01 -2.73
N ALA A 158 38.34 3.08 -3.30
CA ALA A 158 36.95 3.46 -3.04
C ALA A 158 35.95 2.38 -3.49
N SER A 159 36.23 1.68 -4.60
CA SER A 159 35.42 0.55 -5.08
C SER A 159 35.43 -0.63 -4.13
N GLN A 160 36.62 -1.03 -3.65
CA GLN A 160 36.77 -2.13 -2.69
C GLN A 160 36.07 -1.85 -1.37
N ARG A 161 36.12 -0.60 -0.88
CA ARG A 161 35.33 -0.20 0.29
C ARG A 161 33.84 -0.23 0.03
N GLY A 162 33.42 0.16 -1.17
CA GLY A 162 32.05 0.03 -1.62
C GLY A 162 31.58 -1.43 -1.65
N GLU A 163 32.44 -2.36 -2.09
CA GLU A 163 32.16 -3.80 -2.06
C GLU A 163 32.01 -4.33 -0.63
N VAL A 164 32.82 -3.85 0.33
CA VAL A 164 32.65 -4.18 1.76
C VAL A 164 31.30 -3.68 2.28
N LEU A 165 30.91 -2.46 1.95
CA LEU A 165 29.60 -1.93 2.34
C LEU A 165 28.45 -2.72 1.68
N LEU A 166 28.59 -3.11 0.42
CA LEU A 166 27.61 -3.94 -0.27
C LEU A 166 27.48 -5.33 0.38
N ALA A 167 28.60 -5.94 0.75
CA ALA A 167 28.64 -7.23 1.43
C ALA A 167 28.00 -7.17 2.83
N HIS A 168 28.08 -6.03 3.53
CA HIS A 168 27.38 -5.81 4.80
C HIS A 168 25.85 -5.92 4.68
N TYR A 169 25.30 -5.69 3.48
CA TYR A 169 23.89 -5.85 3.15
C TYR A 169 23.62 -7.15 2.35
N ASP A 170 24.48 -8.17 2.49
CA ASP A 170 24.37 -9.46 1.79
C ASP A 170 24.32 -9.35 0.24
N GLY A 171 24.80 -8.24 -0.33
CA GLY A 171 24.68 -7.98 -1.76
C GLY A 171 23.26 -7.61 -2.22
N GLU A 172 22.34 -7.38 -1.30
CA GLU A 172 20.92 -7.12 -1.56
C GLU A 172 20.61 -5.62 -1.66
N LEU A 173 21.50 -4.85 -2.31
CA LEU A 173 21.31 -3.44 -2.62
C LEU A 173 21.03 -3.23 -4.11
N ALA A 174 20.15 -2.28 -4.42
CA ALA A 174 19.86 -1.84 -5.78
C ALA A 174 19.65 -0.33 -5.84
N ILE A 175 19.78 0.26 -7.02
CA ILE A 175 19.65 1.71 -7.22
C ILE A 175 18.43 2.07 -8.06
N HIS A 176 17.67 3.07 -7.60
CA HIS A 176 16.55 3.60 -8.34
C HIS A 176 17.02 4.58 -9.43
N ALA A 177 16.73 4.27 -10.69
CA ALA A 177 17.31 4.94 -11.86
C ALA A 177 17.09 6.46 -11.92
N ASP A 178 15.91 6.95 -11.53
CA ASP A 178 15.56 8.37 -11.66
C ASP A 178 16.07 9.23 -10.49
N SER A 179 16.23 8.63 -9.31
CA SER A 179 16.47 9.38 -8.06
C SER A 179 17.84 9.14 -7.45
N ASP A 180 18.58 8.14 -7.94
CA ASP A 180 19.89 7.71 -7.41
C ASP A 180 19.81 7.23 -5.94
N THR A 181 18.60 6.87 -5.49
CA THR A 181 18.34 6.36 -4.15
C THR A 181 18.65 4.87 -4.09
N VAL A 182 19.48 4.46 -3.13
CA VAL A 182 19.78 3.05 -2.87
C VAL A 182 18.64 2.42 -2.08
N HIS A 183 18.30 1.19 -2.39
CA HIS A 183 17.31 0.40 -1.67
C HIS A 183 17.92 -0.93 -1.23
N HIS A 184 17.51 -1.42 -0.06
CA HIS A 184 17.90 -2.71 0.50
C HIS A 184 16.71 -3.66 0.53
N TYR A 185 16.91 -4.89 0.04
CA TYR A 185 15.89 -5.92 0.07
C TYR A 185 15.88 -6.66 1.43
N ASN A 186 14.81 -6.50 2.20
CA ASN A 186 14.69 -7.08 3.55
C ASN A 186 14.08 -8.50 3.57
N GLY A 187 14.01 -9.18 2.42
CA GLY A 187 13.32 -10.47 2.27
C GLY A 187 11.86 -10.36 1.81
N VAL A 188 11.25 -9.17 1.92
CA VAL A 188 9.85 -8.91 1.54
C VAL A 188 9.79 -7.78 0.49
N ILE A 189 10.45 -6.66 0.79
CA ILE A 189 10.42 -5.41 0.02
C ILE A 189 11.79 -4.76 -0.09
N TRP A 190 11.92 -3.85 -1.04
CA TRP A 190 13.06 -2.96 -1.24
C TRP A 190 12.86 -1.65 -0.48
N ASN A 191 13.51 -1.49 0.66
CA ASN A 191 13.42 -0.29 1.50
C ASN A 191 14.42 0.78 1.07
N PRO A 192 14.01 2.04 0.87
CA PRO A 192 14.95 3.11 0.55
C PRO A 192 15.89 3.38 1.73
N ILE A 193 17.18 3.52 1.44
CA ILE A 193 18.22 3.92 2.40
C ILE A 193 18.78 5.27 1.97
N GLN A 194 18.87 6.21 2.91
CA GLN A 194 19.49 7.50 2.63
C GLN A 194 21.01 7.38 2.57
N ASP A 195 21.67 8.17 1.73
CA ASP A 195 23.14 8.22 1.65
C ASP A 195 23.78 8.44 3.02
N LYS A 196 23.15 9.23 3.90
CA LYS A 196 23.65 9.49 5.25
C LYS A 196 23.61 8.24 6.15
N GLU A 197 22.63 7.37 5.96
CA GLU A 197 22.53 6.08 6.66
C GLU A 197 23.60 5.12 6.13
N LEU A 198 23.77 5.01 4.81
CA LEU A 198 24.87 4.24 4.21
C LEU A 198 26.25 4.72 4.71
N GLN A 199 26.44 6.04 4.84
CA GLN A 199 27.67 6.60 5.39
C GLN A 199 27.86 6.28 6.88
N ARG A 200 26.77 6.19 7.65
CA ARG A 200 26.83 5.78 9.06
C ARG A 200 27.21 4.31 9.18
N GLU A 201 26.60 3.43 8.38
CA GLU A 201 26.98 2.01 8.37
C GLU A 201 28.44 1.82 7.94
N MET A 202 28.89 2.54 6.91
CA MET A 202 30.30 2.50 6.51
C MET A 202 31.23 2.98 7.64
N ALA A 203 30.85 4.02 8.38
CA ALA A 203 31.62 4.49 9.53
C ALA A 203 31.66 3.42 10.64
N GLN A 204 30.54 2.72 10.88
CA GLN A 204 30.47 1.63 11.85
C GLN A 204 31.39 0.47 11.45
N ILE A 205 31.41 0.07 10.17
CA ILE A 205 32.34 -0.93 9.63
C ILE A 205 33.80 -0.56 9.92
N TYR A 206 34.16 0.72 9.75
CA TYR A 206 35.50 1.19 10.09
C TYR A 206 35.81 1.13 11.59
N ILE A 207 34.84 1.50 12.44
CA ILE A 207 34.96 1.46 13.91
C ILE A 207 35.15 0.01 14.37
N ASP A 208 34.32 -0.91 13.88
CA ASP A 208 34.36 -2.32 14.24
C ASP A 208 35.65 -3.00 13.76
N ALA A 209 36.21 -2.54 12.65
CA ALA A 209 37.54 -2.95 12.17
C ALA A 209 38.71 -2.29 12.92
N GLU A 210 38.46 -1.40 13.87
CA GLU A 210 39.44 -0.58 14.57
C GLU A 210 40.36 0.24 13.63
N VAL A 211 39.83 0.65 12.48
CA VAL A 211 40.56 1.41 11.45
C VAL A 211 40.09 2.87 11.43
N ALA A 212 41.04 3.80 11.47
CA ALA A 212 40.73 5.22 11.31
C ALA A 212 40.09 5.51 9.96
N TYR A 213 39.05 6.34 9.96
CA TYR A 213 38.31 6.75 8.75
C TYR A 213 38.32 8.26 8.56
N SER A 214 37.98 8.68 7.35
CA SER A 214 37.74 10.08 7.03
C SER A 214 36.40 10.23 6.32
N GLN A 215 35.81 11.42 6.41
CA GLN A 215 34.56 11.73 5.73
C GLN A 215 34.64 11.48 4.21
N ASN A 216 35.77 11.82 3.58
CA ASN A 216 35.98 11.61 2.15
C ASN A 216 36.10 10.12 1.79
N ALA A 217 36.76 9.31 2.63
CA ALA A 217 36.86 7.88 2.40
C ALA A 217 35.48 7.20 2.47
N ILE A 218 34.65 7.57 3.45
CA ILE A 218 33.28 7.09 3.58
C ILE A 218 32.41 7.54 2.41
N LYS A 219 32.42 8.84 2.08
CA LYS A 219 31.60 9.37 0.99
C LYS A 219 31.97 8.73 -0.36
N SER A 220 33.26 8.60 -0.64
CA SER A 220 33.73 7.96 -1.88
C SER A 220 33.39 6.48 -1.95
N ALA A 221 33.38 5.75 -0.83
CA ALA A 221 32.95 4.35 -0.79
C ALA A 221 31.47 4.21 -1.21
N VAL A 222 30.59 5.02 -0.60
CA VAL A 222 29.15 5.02 -0.93
C VAL A 222 28.91 5.39 -2.39
N GLU A 223 29.51 6.48 -2.88
CA GLU A 223 29.28 6.90 -4.27
C GLU A 223 29.89 5.93 -5.30
N THR A 224 31.02 5.30 -5.00
CA THR A 224 31.58 4.29 -5.91
C THR A 224 30.75 3.00 -5.90
N MET A 225 30.23 2.58 -4.74
CA MET A 225 29.31 1.44 -4.63
C MET A 225 28.08 1.65 -5.51
N LYS A 226 27.45 2.82 -5.45
CA LYS A 226 26.26 3.15 -6.27
C LYS A 226 26.46 2.89 -7.77
N LEU A 227 27.64 3.18 -8.31
CA LEU A 227 27.96 2.95 -9.73
C LEU A 227 27.93 1.47 -10.12
N SER A 228 28.13 0.57 -9.17
CA SER A 228 28.14 -0.89 -9.39
C SER A 228 26.81 -1.57 -9.08
N LEU A 229 25.87 -0.87 -8.43
CA LEU A 229 24.60 -1.47 -8.03
C LEU A 229 23.72 -1.80 -9.24
N PRO A 230 22.96 -2.92 -9.20
CA PRO A 230 21.94 -3.18 -10.20
C PRO A 230 20.86 -2.10 -10.14
N VAL A 231 20.40 -1.69 -11.32
CA VAL A 231 19.27 -0.78 -11.43
C VAL A 231 17.99 -1.55 -11.12
N MET A 232 17.15 -0.98 -10.26
CA MET A 232 15.87 -1.58 -9.90
C MET A 232 14.98 -1.74 -11.14
N GLY A 233 14.30 -2.88 -11.21
CA GLY A 233 13.21 -3.09 -12.15
C GLY A 233 11.92 -2.38 -11.70
N VAL A 234 10.86 -2.58 -12.49
CA VAL A 234 9.54 -2.02 -12.19
C VAL A 234 8.68 -3.09 -11.52
N THR A 235 8.09 -2.75 -10.38
CA THR A 235 7.11 -3.63 -9.73
C THR A 235 5.95 -3.94 -10.68
N ALA A 236 5.67 -5.22 -10.91
CA ALA A 236 4.56 -5.60 -11.76
C ALA A 236 3.22 -5.25 -11.06
N ARG A 237 2.36 -4.51 -11.76
CA ARG A 237 1.12 -3.95 -11.20
C ARG A 237 0.12 -4.98 -10.69
N ASN A 238 0.22 -6.21 -11.20
CA ASN A 238 -0.65 -7.30 -10.79
C ASN A 238 -0.23 -7.94 -9.45
N LEU A 239 0.92 -7.56 -8.90
CA LEU A 239 1.43 -8.13 -7.65
C LEU A 239 0.99 -7.29 -6.45
N ILE A 240 0.46 -7.96 -5.43
CA ILE A 240 0.13 -7.38 -4.13
C ILE A 240 0.97 -8.11 -3.09
N GLY A 241 1.85 -7.38 -2.41
CA GLY A 241 2.69 -7.92 -1.34
C GLY A 241 1.93 -8.02 -0.02
N PHE A 242 2.17 -9.09 0.73
CA PHE A 242 1.72 -9.38 2.09
C PHE A 242 2.94 -9.76 2.94
N SER A 243 2.83 -9.83 4.26
CA SER A 243 3.98 -10.14 5.13
C SER A 243 4.51 -11.57 4.96
N ASN A 244 3.69 -12.47 4.41
CA ASN A 244 4.02 -13.88 4.18
C ASN A 244 4.13 -14.27 2.69
N GLY A 245 4.08 -13.33 1.76
CA GLY A 245 4.20 -13.61 0.33
C GLY A 245 3.56 -12.58 -0.59
N VAL A 246 3.31 -12.97 -1.84
CA VAL A 246 2.84 -12.10 -2.91
C VAL A 246 1.66 -12.76 -3.61
N PHE A 247 0.56 -12.01 -3.76
CA PHE A 247 -0.60 -12.43 -4.54
C PHE A 247 -0.53 -11.84 -5.96
N ASP A 248 -0.59 -12.70 -6.97
CA ASP A 248 -0.69 -12.28 -8.37
C ASP A 248 -2.17 -12.20 -8.79
N THR A 249 -2.68 -10.98 -8.94
CA THR A 249 -4.07 -10.70 -9.35
C THR A 249 -4.42 -11.12 -10.78
N ARG A 250 -3.45 -11.46 -11.62
CA ARG A 250 -3.67 -11.98 -12.98
C ARG A 250 -3.88 -13.49 -12.94
N THR A 251 -3.10 -14.21 -12.14
CA THR A 251 -3.19 -15.68 -12.05
C THR A 251 -4.11 -16.14 -10.91
N GLY A 252 -4.40 -15.27 -9.95
CA GLY A 252 -5.15 -15.59 -8.73
C GLY A 252 -4.36 -16.45 -7.74
N GLN A 253 -3.02 -16.49 -7.86
CA GLN A 253 -2.17 -17.36 -7.05
C GLN A 253 -1.36 -16.56 -6.02
N PHE A 254 -1.20 -17.15 -4.84
CA PHE A 254 -0.32 -16.68 -3.80
C PHE A 254 0.99 -17.47 -3.81
N ARG A 255 2.14 -16.80 -3.73
CA ARG A 255 3.47 -17.42 -3.71
C ARG A 255 4.43 -16.70 -2.76
N GLN A 256 5.57 -17.31 -2.50
CA GLN A 256 6.65 -16.66 -1.74
C GLN A 256 7.21 -15.42 -2.45
N HIS A 257 7.82 -14.53 -1.65
CA HIS A 257 8.49 -13.33 -2.15
C HIS A 257 9.64 -13.67 -3.11
N SER A 258 9.84 -12.78 -4.08
CA SER A 258 11.03 -12.76 -4.91
C SER A 258 11.56 -11.34 -4.99
N LYS A 259 12.87 -11.17 -4.78
CA LYS A 259 13.53 -9.87 -4.94
C LYS A 259 13.38 -9.28 -6.33
N THR A 260 13.21 -10.13 -7.34
CA THR A 260 12.99 -9.73 -8.74
C THR A 260 11.61 -9.14 -9.00
N ASP A 261 10.69 -9.20 -8.03
CA ASP A 261 9.39 -8.53 -8.11
C ASP A 261 9.49 -7.04 -7.89
N TRP A 262 10.62 -6.57 -7.33
CA TRP A 262 10.88 -5.17 -7.03
C TRP A 262 9.77 -4.54 -6.19
N LEU A 263 9.15 -5.32 -5.29
CA LEU A 263 8.15 -4.81 -4.36
C LEU A 263 8.79 -3.75 -3.49
N LEU A 264 8.30 -2.52 -3.55
CA LEU A 264 8.70 -1.48 -2.63
C LEU A 264 7.94 -1.60 -1.31
N ILE A 265 6.79 -2.28 -1.34
CA ILE A 265 5.77 -2.23 -0.28
C ILE A 265 4.99 -3.56 -0.23
N ALA A 266 4.64 -3.97 0.98
CA ALA A 266 3.78 -5.11 1.27
C ALA A 266 2.86 -4.77 2.46
N SER A 267 1.66 -5.36 2.50
CA SER A 267 0.78 -5.32 3.66
C SER A 267 1.43 -6.07 4.83
N GLU A 268 1.33 -5.54 6.04
CA GLU A 268 1.82 -6.23 7.24
C GLU A 268 0.98 -7.47 7.60
N LEU A 269 -0.25 -7.55 7.07
CA LEU A 269 -1.11 -8.70 7.32
C LEU A 269 -0.71 -9.90 6.46
N PRO A 270 -0.76 -11.12 7.02
CA PRO A 270 -0.55 -12.32 6.24
C PRO A 270 -1.78 -12.60 5.36
N PHE A 271 -1.54 -13.08 4.14
CA PHE A 271 -2.58 -13.63 3.28
C PHE A 271 -2.82 -15.10 3.66
N SER A 272 -4.07 -15.43 4.02
CA SER A 272 -4.51 -16.80 4.30
C SER A 272 -5.60 -17.26 3.31
N PRO A 273 -5.76 -18.57 3.07
CA PRO A 273 -6.90 -19.09 2.32
C PRO A 273 -8.25 -18.75 2.98
N PRO A 274 -9.35 -18.63 2.21
CA PRO A 274 -10.68 -18.39 2.77
C PRO A 274 -11.18 -19.57 3.60
N GLU A 275 -11.91 -19.28 4.66
CA GLU A 275 -12.66 -20.30 5.42
C GLU A 275 -13.87 -20.82 4.62
N GLU A 276 -14.36 -22.01 4.97
CA GLU A 276 -15.52 -22.60 4.30
C GLU A 276 -16.77 -21.75 4.53
N GLY A 277 -17.42 -21.31 3.44
CA GLY A 277 -18.59 -20.43 3.53
C GLY A 277 -18.27 -18.99 3.97
N GLU A 278 -17.01 -18.56 3.84
CA GLU A 278 -16.60 -17.19 4.16
C GLU A 278 -17.42 -16.15 3.39
N THR A 279 -18.06 -15.22 4.12
CA THR A 279 -18.74 -14.06 3.54
C THR A 279 -18.43 -12.81 4.35
N LEU A 280 -18.57 -11.63 3.74
CA LEU A 280 -18.41 -10.37 4.46
C LEU A 280 -19.37 -10.27 5.65
N ALA A 281 -20.62 -10.69 5.50
CA ALA A 281 -21.62 -10.56 6.55
C ALA A 281 -21.31 -11.41 7.79
N SER A 282 -20.71 -12.59 7.62
CA SER A 282 -20.40 -13.51 8.71
C SER A 282 -18.98 -13.37 9.26
N HIS A 283 -17.98 -13.09 8.41
CA HIS A 283 -16.55 -13.11 8.78
C HIS A 283 -15.92 -11.71 8.76
N ALA A 284 -16.62 -10.70 8.26
CA ALA A 284 -16.25 -9.28 8.39
C ALA A 284 -17.45 -8.42 8.83
N PRO A 285 -18.14 -8.77 9.94
CA PRO A 285 -19.41 -8.15 10.32
C PRO A 285 -19.32 -6.65 10.60
N ASN A 286 -18.20 -6.14 11.12
CA ASN A 286 -18.03 -4.71 11.40
C ASN A 286 -17.89 -3.92 10.10
N PHE A 287 -17.07 -4.41 9.18
CA PHE A 287 -16.94 -3.85 7.83
C PHE A 287 -18.27 -3.91 7.08
N TRP A 288 -18.96 -5.05 7.13
CA TRP A 288 -20.24 -5.24 6.47
C TRP A 288 -21.29 -4.26 7.00
N LYS A 289 -21.41 -4.11 8.33
CA LYS A 289 -22.32 -3.14 8.96
C LYS A 289 -22.01 -1.71 8.54
N TRP A 290 -20.73 -1.32 8.55
CA TRP A 290 -20.29 0.00 8.10
C TRP A 290 -20.63 0.24 6.62
N LEU A 291 -20.30 -0.71 5.75
CA LEU A 291 -20.50 -0.62 4.31
C LEU A 291 -21.99 -0.45 3.99
N ARG A 292 -22.84 -1.31 4.57
CA ARG A 292 -24.29 -1.29 4.36
C ARG A 292 -24.94 -0.01 4.84
N ARG A 293 -24.49 0.55 5.97
CA ARG A 293 -24.99 1.84 6.46
C ARG A 293 -24.53 3.00 5.58
N SER A 294 -23.25 3.06 5.23
CA SER A 294 -22.65 4.14 4.41
C SER A 294 -23.32 4.28 3.03
N VAL A 295 -23.90 3.19 2.53
CA VAL A 295 -24.61 3.15 1.24
C VAL A 295 -26.13 3.07 1.37
N ALA A 296 -26.69 3.31 2.57
CA ALA A 296 -28.14 3.25 2.85
C ALA A 296 -28.80 1.95 2.36
N ASN A 297 -28.14 0.80 2.59
CA ASN A 297 -28.56 -0.53 2.14
C ASN A 297 -28.79 -0.67 0.62
N ASN A 298 -28.17 0.18 -0.19
CA ASN A 298 -28.23 0.08 -1.64
C ASN A 298 -27.21 -0.93 -2.17
N ASP A 299 -27.69 -2.04 -2.76
CA ASP A 299 -26.83 -3.12 -3.27
C ASP A 299 -25.91 -2.66 -4.41
N ARG A 300 -26.41 -1.87 -5.36
CA ARG A 300 -25.59 -1.36 -6.47
C ARG A 300 -24.48 -0.43 -5.97
N LYS A 301 -24.79 0.41 -4.99
CA LYS A 301 -23.79 1.30 -4.38
C LYS A 301 -22.80 0.52 -3.53
N THR A 302 -23.23 -0.57 -2.89
CA THR A 302 -22.35 -1.52 -2.19
C THR A 302 -21.27 -2.06 -3.14
N ASP A 303 -21.67 -2.62 -4.28
CA ASP A 303 -20.73 -3.12 -5.32
C ASP A 303 -19.76 -2.04 -5.81
N ARG A 304 -20.23 -0.80 -5.96
CA ARG A 304 -19.41 0.33 -6.42
C ARG A 304 -18.40 0.79 -5.38
N VAL A 305 -18.77 0.81 -4.09
CA VAL A 305 -17.82 1.07 -3.00
C VAL A 305 -16.78 -0.04 -2.93
N LEU A 306 -17.18 -1.31 -3.04
CA LEU A 306 -16.22 -2.43 -3.13
C LEU A 306 -15.27 -2.27 -4.33
N ALA A 307 -15.77 -1.84 -5.49
CA ALA A 307 -14.92 -1.55 -6.65
C ALA A 307 -13.91 -0.41 -6.40
N ALA A 308 -14.29 0.60 -5.59
CA ALA A 308 -13.39 1.68 -5.20
C ALA A 308 -12.30 1.19 -4.24
N LEU A 309 -12.66 0.35 -3.26
CA LEU A 309 -11.70 -0.29 -2.37
C LEU A 309 -10.73 -1.21 -3.13
N PHE A 310 -11.23 -1.95 -4.12
CA PHE A 310 -10.40 -2.76 -5.00
C PHE A 310 -9.43 -1.91 -5.83
N MET A 311 -9.88 -0.75 -6.34
CA MET A 311 -9.00 0.18 -7.06
C MET A 311 -7.80 0.61 -6.21
N VAL A 312 -8.01 0.87 -4.92
CA VAL A 312 -6.96 1.21 -3.96
C VAL A 312 -6.06 -0.01 -3.70
N LEU A 313 -6.63 -1.16 -3.34
CA LEU A 313 -5.90 -2.39 -3.03
C LEU A 313 -4.98 -2.83 -4.18
N ALA A 314 -5.48 -2.81 -5.42
CA ALA A 314 -4.73 -3.22 -6.61
C ALA A 314 -3.93 -2.06 -7.24
N ASN A 315 -3.83 -0.91 -6.57
CA ASN A 315 -3.18 0.32 -7.03
C ASN A 315 -3.47 0.65 -8.51
N ARG A 316 -4.75 0.71 -8.88
CA ARG A 316 -5.20 0.95 -10.27
C ARG A 316 -5.25 2.44 -10.62
N TYR A 317 -4.16 3.15 -10.32
CA TYR A 317 -3.96 4.56 -10.69
C TYR A 317 -4.08 4.79 -12.21
N ASP A 318 -3.80 3.76 -13.01
CA ASP A 318 -3.80 3.77 -14.46
C ASP A 318 -5.21 3.75 -15.09
N TRP A 319 -6.26 3.64 -14.28
CA TRP A 319 -7.64 3.76 -14.76
C TRP A 319 -8.04 5.17 -15.16
N GLN A 320 -7.18 6.16 -14.91
CA GLN A 320 -7.50 7.58 -15.09
C GLN A 320 -8.72 7.99 -14.27
N LEU A 321 -8.80 7.48 -13.04
CA LEU A 321 -9.85 7.81 -12.09
C LEU A 321 -9.22 8.32 -10.78
N PHE A 322 -9.97 9.12 -10.04
CA PHE A 322 -9.76 9.38 -8.63
C PHE A 322 -11.09 9.30 -7.88
N LEU A 323 -11.00 9.00 -6.60
CA LEU A 323 -12.14 8.81 -5.72
C LEU A 323 -12.40 10.10 -4.95
N GLU A 324 -13.67 10.45 -4.81
CA GLU A 324 -14.11 11.53 -3.95
C GLU A 324 -15.28 11.06 -3.09
N VAL A 325 -15.16 11.27 -1.79
CA VAL A 325 -16.17 10.88 -0.80
C VAL A 325 -16.70 12.16 -0.15
N THR A 326 -18.00 12.39 -0.28
CA THR A 326 -18.72 13.55 0.26
C THR A 326 -19.74 13.15 1.31
N GLY A 327 -20.23 14.10 2.11
CA GLY A 327 -21.32 13.87 3.06
C GLY A 327 -21.12 14.57 4.40
N PRO A 328 -22.14 14.60 5.28
CA PRO A 328 -22.07 15.24 6.59
C PRO A 328 -21.04 14.59 7.55
N GLY A 329 -20.71 15.31 8.62
CA GLY A 329 -19.88 14.76 9.71
C GLY A 329 -20.54 13.52 10.33
N GLY A 330 -19.73 12.50 10.66
CA GLY A 330 -20.24 11.26 11.25
C GLY A 330 -20.89 10.27 10.27
N SER A 331 -20.76 10.45 8.96
CA SER A 331 -21.34 9.53 7.96
C SER A 331 -20.46 8.36 7.53
N GLY A 332 -19.36 8.11 8.23
CA GLY A 332 -18.46 6.98 7.93
C GLY A 332 -17.40 7.25 6.86
N LYS A 333 -17.27 8.49 6.37
CA LYS A 333 -16.23 8.87 5.38
C LYS A 333 -14.80 8.64 5.89
N SER A 334 -14.53 9.02 7.14
CA SER A 334 -13.22 8.80 7.76
C SER A 334 -12.90 7.31 7.88
N VAL A 335 -13.90 6.47 8.16
CA VAL A 335 -13.74 5.01 8.18
C VAL A 335 -13.40 4.48 6.78
N MET A 336 -14.00 5.02 5.70
CA MET A 336 -13.56 4.67 4.33
C MET A 336 -12.09 5.02 4.09
N ALA A 337 -11.66 6.19 4.56
CA ALA A 337 -10.28 6.64 4.41
C ALA A 337 -9.32 5.70 5.15
N GLU A 338 -9.64 5.32 6.40
CA GLU A 338 -8.87 4.34 7.17
C GLU A 338 -8.82 2.97 6.48
N ILE A 339 -9.93 2.48 5.93
CA ILE A 339 -9.96 1.23 5.17
C ILE A 339 -9.04 1.32 3.94
N CYS A 340 -9.08 2.44 3.21
CA CYS A 340 -8.18 2.65 2.08
C CYS A 340 -6.71 2.68 2.52
N THR A 341 -6.39 3.36 3.62
CA THR A 341 -5.04 3.37 4.23
C THR A 341 -4.58 1.96 4.59
N MET A 342 -5.45 1.15 5.20
CA MET A 342 -5.17 -0.24 5.55
C MET A 342 -4.92 -1.11 4.32
N LEU A 343 -5.74 -0.96 3.27
CA LEU A 343 -5.60 -1.70 2.01
C LEU A 343 -4.33 -1.32 1.23
N ALA A 344 -3.97 -0.03 1.21
CA ALA A 344 -2.75 0.45 0.56
C ALA A 344 -1.49 0.18 1.39
N GLY A 345 -1.63 0.11 2.71
CA GLY A 345 -0.58 0.10 3.72
C GLY A 345 -0.35 1.48 4.33
N LYS A 346 -0.24 1.55 5.67
CA LYS A 346 -0.01 2.81 6.42
C LYS A 346 1.26 3.53 5.95
N ALA A 347 2.35 2.79 5.73
CA ALA A 347 3.61 3.32 5.19
C ALA A 347 3.52 3.79 3.72
N ASN A 348 2.46 3.41 3.01
CA ASN A 348 2.23 3.65 1.59
C ASN A 348 1.14 4.69 1.31
N THR A 349 0.67 5.33 2.37
CA THR A 349 -0.37 6.34 2.31
C THR A 349 0.22 7.66 2.76
N VAL A 350 -0.07 8.72 2.00
CA VAL A 350 0.31 10.09 2.35
C VAL A 350 -0.92 10.97 2.39
N SER A 351 -0.99 11.83 3.40
CA SER A 351 -1.96 12.91 3.45
C SER A 351 -1.39 14.14 2.77
N ALA A 352 -2.09 14.69 1.79
CA ALA A 352 -1.62 15.80 0.99
C ALA A 352 -2.72 16.81 0.68
N SER A 353 -2.33 18.07 0.51
CA SER A 353 -3.22 19.12 0.01
C SER A 353 -3.20 19.15 -1.53
N MET A 354 -4.19 19.80 -2.14
CA MET A 354 -4.19 19.99 -3.60
C MET A 354 -2.98 20.79 -4.10
N LYS A 355 -2.46 21.73 -3.28
CA LYS A 355 -1.22 22.44 -3.59
C LYS A 355 -0.05 21.47 -3.79
N ALA A 356 0.01 20.40 -2.99
CA ALA A 356 1.05 19.38 -3.11
C ALA A 356 0.93 18.56 -4.41
N LEU A 357 -0.22 18.55 -5.09
CA LEU A 357 -0.37 17.92 -6.40
C LEU A 357 -0.05 18.87 -7.55
N GLU A 358 -0.21 20.17 -7.34
CA GLU A 358 -0.03 21.21 -8.36
C GLU A 358 1.40 21.74 -8.44
N ASP A 359 2.03 21.98 -7.29
CA ASP A 359 3.35 22.59 -7.18
C ASP A 359 4.48 21.56 -7.27
N ALA A 360 5.51 21.83 -8.08
CA ALA A 360 6.60 20.89 -8.31
C ALA A 360 7.45 20.61 -7.05
N ARG A 361 7.57 21.59 -6.14
CA ARG A 361 8.35 21.43 -4.91
C ARG A 361 7.57 20.62 -3.89
N ASP A 362 6.30 20.95 -3.67
CA ASP A 362 5.46 20.21 -2.73
C ASP A 362 5.12 18.80 -3.25
N ARG A 363 5.09 18.58 -4.57
CA ARG A 363 4.95 17.24 -5.19
C ARG A 363 6.01 16.24 -4.73
N ALA A 364 7.18 16.71 -4.29
CA ALA A 364 8.21 15.81 -3.75
C ALA A 364 7.70 15.02 -2.52
N LEU A 365 6.70 15.52 -1.80
CA LEU A 365 6.13 14.88 -0.61
C LEU A 365 5.25 13.66 -0.93
N VAL A 366 4.76 13.54 -2.16
CA VAL A 366 3.83 12.46 -2.55
C VAL A 366 4.45 11.40 -3.45
N VAL A 367 5.73 11.56 -3.80
CA VAL A 367 6.46 10.57 -4.62
C VAL A 367 6.69 9.30 -3.80
N GLY A 368 6.44 8.14 -4.41
CA GLY A 368 6.68 6.82 -3.81
C GLY A 368 5.48 6.20 -3.10
N TYR A 369 4.43 6.97 -2.86
CA TYR A 369 3.19 6.49 -2.24
C TYR A 369 2.20 5.95 -3.28
N SER A 370 1.41 4.93 -2.93
CA SER A 370 0.35 4.34 -3.77
C SER A 370 -1.03 4.92 -3.48
N LEU A 371 -1.21 5.52 -2.31
CA LEU A 371 -2.44 6.20 -1.94
C LEU A 371 -2.15 7.62 -1.47
N ILE A 372 -2.81 8.58 -2.10
CA ILE A 372 -2.81 9.97 -1.66
C ILE A 372 -4.20 10.28 -1.11
N ILE A 373 -4.28 10.59 0.18
CA ILE A 373 -5.50 11.04 0.83
C ILE A 373 -5.49 12.57 0.89
N MET A 374 -6.59 13.19 0.47
CA MET A 374 -6.80 14.63 0.55
C MET A 374 -7.98 14.90 1.51
N PRO A 375 -7.70 15.07 2.82
CA PRO A 375 -8.75 15.28 3.81
C PRO A 375 -9.18 16.74 3.91
N ASP A 376 -10.47 16.95 4.19
CA ASP A 376 -11.09 18.20 4.64
C ASP A 376 -10.57 19.45 3.91
N MET A 377 -10.64 19.40 2.58
CA MET A 377 -10.28 20.54 1.78
C MET A 377 -11.25 21.70 2.00
N THR A 378 -10.73 22.85 2.41
CA THR A 378 -11.45 24.12 2.26
C THR A 378 -11.64 24.37 0.77
N ARG A 379 -12.90 24.57 0.33
CA ARG A 379 -13.36 24.67 -1.07
C ARG A 379 -12.23 24.95 -2.07
N TYR A 380 -11.79 23.93 -2.80
CA TYR A 380 -10.85 24.11 -3.90
C TYR A 380 -11.56 24.72 -5.11
N ALA A 381 -10.88 25.64 -5.79
CA ALA A 381 -11.28 26.21 -7.06
C ALA A 381 -10.03 26.41 -7.93
N GLY A 382 -9.82 25.50 -8.87
CA GLY A 382 -8.71 25.54 -9.84
C GLY A 382 -8.96 24.56 -10.99
N ASP A 383 -8.04 24.54 -11.96
CA ASP A 383 -8.20 23.74 -13.18
C ASP A 383 -7.89 22.25 -12.99
N GLY A 384 -7.34 21.87 -11.84
CA GLY A 384 -6.96 20.51 -11.52
C GLY A 384 -5.84 19.95 -12.40
N ALA A 385 -4.96 20.80 -12.97
CA ALA A 385 -3.90 20.33 -13.86
C ALA A 385 -3.01 19.27 -13.21
N GLY A 386 -2.64 19.46 -11.94
CA GLY A 386 -1.83 18.50 -11.17
C GLY A 386 -2.48 17.13 -11.01
N ILE A 387 -3.72 17.10 -10.48
CA ILE A 387 -4.45 15.84 -10.31
C ILE A 387 -4.73 15.16 -11.66
N LYS A 388 -4.98 15.93 -12.73
CA LYS A 388 -5.18 15.41 -14.09
C LYS A 388 -3.93 14.74 -14.64
N ALA A 389 -2.75 15.31 -14.41
CA ALA A 389 -1.48 14.74 -14.83
C ALA A 389 -1.17 13.45 -14.06
N ILE A 390 -1.36 13.47 -12.74
CA ILE A 390 -1.12 12.30 -11.86
C ILE A 390 -2.06 11.14 -12.24
N THR A 391 -3.36 11.38 -12.25
CA THR A 391 -4.36 10.36 -12.64
C THR A 391 -4.22 9.96 -14.11
N GLY A 392 -3.74 10.85 -14.98
CA GLY A 392 -3.41 10.54 -16.38
C GLY A 392 -2.19 9.63 -16.55
N GLY A 393 -1.34 9.53 -15.52
CA GLY A 393 -0.07 8.83 -15.58
C GLY A 393 1.02 9.63 -16.31
N ASP A 394 0.88 10.94 -16.46
CA ASP A 394 1.85 11.81 -17.10
C ASP A 394 3.12 11.96 -16.24
N LYS A 395 4.27 12.24 -16.87
CA LYS A 395 5.47 12.65 -16.11
C LYS A 395 5.23 14.06 -15.56
N VAL A 396 5.48 14.24 -14.27
CA VAL A 396 5.38 15.53 -13.57
C VAL A 396 6.74 15.95 -13.05
N SER A 397 6.99 17.25 -13.05
CA SER A 397 8.21 17.82 -12.48
C SER A 397 8.18 17.77 -10.96
N ILE A 398 9.31 17.32 -10.38
CA ILE A 398 9.59 17.26 -8.95
C ILE A 398 10.82 18.12 -8.66
N ASP A 399 10.71 19.03 -7.69
CA ASP A 399 11.80 19.93 -7.24
C ASP A 399 12.07 19.73 -5.73
N PRO A 400 12.74 18.64 -5.31
CA PRO A 400 13.02 18.41 -3.90
C PRO A 400 14.03 19.42 -3.38
N LYS A 401 13.80 19.90 -2.16
CA LYS A 401 14.72 20.85 -1.51
C LYS A 401 16.14 20.29 -1.42
N HIS A 402 17.13 21.07 -1.87
CA HIS A 402 18.55 20.72 -1.85
C HIS A 402 18.94 19.51 -2.74
N LYS A 403 18.11 19.12 -3.72
CA LYS A 403 18.43 18.11 -4.72
C LYS A 403 18.18 18.66 -6.13
N ALA A 404 18.70 18.00 -7.16
CA ALA A 404 18.42 18.38 -8.54
C ALA A 404 16.94 18.07 -8.88
N PRO A 405 16.24 18.97 -9.59
CA PRO A 405 14.91 18.69 -10.10
C PRO A 405 14.93 17.51 -11.08
N TYR A 406 13.89 16.70 -11.06
CA TYR A 406 13.72 15.58 -11.98
C TYR A 406 12.25 15.43 -12.40
N SER A 407 11.96 14.52 -13.33
CA SER A 407 10.60 14.26 -13.80
C SER A 407 10.28 12.78 -13.70
N THR A 408 9.21 12.44 -12.97
CA THR A 408 8.77 11.05 -12.77
C THR A 408 7.25 10.95 -12.83
N ARG A 409 6.72 9.72 -12.79
CA ARG A 409 5.28 9.44 -12.74
C ARG A 409 4.90 9.14 -11.29
N ILE A 410 3.87 9.81 -10.78
CA ILE A 410 3.29 9.48 -9.47
C ILE A 410 2.26 8.37 -9.67
N GLN A 411 2.57 7.18 -9.16
CA GLN A 411 1.79 5.95 -9.36
C GLN A 411 0.82 5.70 -8.21
N ALA A 412 -0.05 6.68 -7.96
CA ALA A 412 -0.93 6.70 -6.80
C ALA A 412 -2.41 6.84 -7.16
N VAL A 413 -3.27 6.12 -6.44
CA VAL A 413 -4.70 6.40 -6.37
C VAL A 413 -4.92 7.62 -5.49
N VAL A 414 -5.72 8.57 -5.96
CA VAL A 414 -6.08 9.77 -5.19
C VAL A 414 -7.46 9.58 -4.58
N LEU A 415 -7.58 9.77 -3.27
CA LEU A 415 -8.82 9.74 -2.51
C LEU A 415 -9.04 11.11 -1.84
N ALA A 416 -10.02 11.86 -2.33
CA ALA A 416 -10.47 13.09 -1.69
C ALA A 416 -11.60 12.80 -0.71
N VAL A 417 -11.49 13.26 0.54
CA VAL A 417 -12.52 13.07 1.57
C VAL A 417 -12.92 14.43 2.08
N ASN A 418 -14.12 14.87 1.70
CA ASN A 418 -14.59 16.22 1.97
C ASN A 418 -16.01 16.21 2.52
N ASN A 419 -16.40 17.26 3.24
CA ASN A 419 -17.82 17.43 3.60
C ASN A 419 -18.63 17.93 2.40
N ASN A 420 -18.05 18.86 1.62
CA ASN A 420 -18.62 19.39 0.39
C ASN A 420 -17.78 19.00 -0.81
N ALA A 421 -18.43 18.84 -1.97
CA ALA A 421 -17.75 18.44 -3.18
C ALA A 421 -16.75 19.49 -3.69
N MET A 422 -15.65 19.02 -4.27
CA MET A 422 -14.66 19.86 -4.95
C MET A 422 -15.28 20.57 -6.16
N THR A 423 -14.89 21.82 -6.38
CA THR A 423 -15.28 22.60 -7.55
C THR A 423 -14.07 22.77 -8.46
N PHE A 424 -14.21 22.41 -9.73
CA PHE A 424 -13.13 22.55 -10.72
C PHE A 424 -13.52 23.61 -11.73
N SER A 425 -12.56 24.47 -12.10
CA SER A 425 -12.73 25.43 -13.19
C SER A 425 -12.56 24.77 -14.56
N ASP A 426 -11.98 23.56 -14.63
CA ASP A 426 -11.94 22.76 -15.87
C ASP A 426 -13.34 22.24 -16.23
N ARG A 427 -13.92 22.86 -17.26
CA ARG A 427 -15.20 22.46 -17.86
C ARG A 427 -15.04 21.71 -19.19
N SER A 428 -13.81 21.35 -19.58
CA SER A 428 -13.54 20.54 -20.79
C SER A 428 -13.97 19.07 -20.66
N GLY A 429 -14.50 18.67 -19.49
CA GLY A 429 -14.74 17.27 -19.14
C GLY A 429 -13.47 16.48 -18.83
N GLY A 430 -12.31 17.16 -18.75
CA GLY A 430 -11.02 16.58 -18.36
C GLY A 430 -11.07 15.96 -16.96
N ILE A 431 -11.44 16.75 -15.97
CA ILE A 431 -11.59 16.29 -14.58
C ILE A 431 -12.84 15.41 -14.40
N SER A 432 -13.99 15.80 -14.96
CA SER A 432 -15.25 15.10 -14.69
C SER A 432 -15.20 13.61 -15.08
N ARG A 433 -14.57 13.26 -16.22
CA ARG A 433 -14.41 11.85 -16.63
C ARG A 433 -13.43 11.05 -15.78
N ARG A 434 -12.69 11.70 -14.87
CA ARG A 434 -11.75 11.06 -13.93
C ARG A 434 -12.34 10.98 -12.52
N ARG A 435 -13.31 11.83 -12.20
CA ARG A 435 -13.87 11.97 -10.86
C ARG A 435 -14.95 10.93 -10.60
N VAL A 436 -14.80 10.12 -9.56
CA VAL A 436 -15.83 9.18 -9.09
C VAL A 436 -16.30 9.63 -7.71
N ILE A 437 -17.54 10.10 -7.62
CA ILE A 437 -18.09 10.69 -6.39
C ILE A 437 -18.95 9.65 -5.66
N PHE A 438 -18.73 9.48 -4.37
CA PHE A 438 -19.58 8.73 -3.45
C PHE A 438 -20.12 9.69 -2.38
N ASN A 439 -21.44 9.78 -2.23
CA ASN A 439 -22.03 10.61 -1.17
C ASN A 439 -22.51 9.75 0.00
N PHE A 440 -21.90 9.85 1.17
CA PHE A 440 -22.34 9.13 2.36
C PHE A 440 -23.27 10.05 3.18
N SER A 441 -24.57 9.94 2.92
CA SER A 441 -25.62 10.77 3.53
C SER A 441 -25.99 10.36 4.96
N GLU A 442 -25.83 9.08 5.29
CA GLU A 442 -26.30 8.50 6.55
C GLU A 442 -25.40 8.90 7.72
N VAL A 443 -25.86 9.82 8.56
CA VAL A 443 -25.15 10.22 9.79
C VAL A 443 -25.35 9.14 10.85
N VAL A 444 -24.25 8.68 11.46
CA VAL A 444 -24.31 7.82 12.64
C VAL A 444 -24.56 8.69 13.89
N PRO A 445 -25.66 8.46 14.62
CA PRO A 445 -25.93 9.10 15.91
C PRO A 445 -24.76 8.92 16.87
N GLU A 446 -24.48 9.92 17.71
CA GLU A 446 -23.29 9.92 18.56
C GLU A 446 -23.23 8.73 19.53
N ASP A 447 -24.39 8.31 20.04
CA ASP A 447 -24.58 7.16 20.92
C ASP A 447 -24.38 5.80 20.22
N GLU A 448 -24.53 5.76 18.89
CA GLU A 448 -24.29 4.56 18.08
C GLU A 448 -22.86 4.49 17.51
N ARG A 449 -22.05 5.54 17.71
CA ARG A 449 -20.68 5.60 17.16
C ARG A 449 -19.76 4.67 17.96
N ASP A 450 -19.20 3.69 17.26
CA ASP A 450 -18.15 2.83 17.78
C ASP A 450 -16.79 3.46 17.50
N THR A 451 -16.12 3.97 18.54
CA THR A 451 -14.80 4.61 18.42
C THR A 451 -13.70 3.63 18.05
N MET A 452 -13.92 2.33 18.25
CA MET A 452 -12.96 1.25 17.94
C MET A 452 -13.29 0.57 16.60
N LEU A 453 -14.22 1.11 15.82
CA LEU A 453 -14.67 0.48 14.58
C LEU A 453 -13.53 0.24 13.58
N ALA A 454 -12.60 1.20 13.45
CA ALA A 454 -11.46 1.05 12.55
C ALA A 454 -10.55 -0.13 12.94
N GLU A 455 -10.25 -0.29 14.23
CA GLU A 455 -9.44 -1.40 14.75
C GLU A 455 -10.16 -2.75 14.58
N LYS A 456 -11.48 -2.79 14.80
CA LYS A 456 -12.27 -4.00 14.54
C LYS A 456 -12.25 -4.39 13.06
N ILE A 457 -12.33 -3.41 12.16
CA ILE A 457 -12.22 -3.64 10.71
C ILE A 457 -10.81 -4.05 10.31
N GLU A 458 -9.77 -3.56 10.99
CA GLU A 458 -8.37 -4.00 10.79
C GLU A 458 -8.24 -5.51 11.04
N GLY A 459 -8.88 -6.04 12.09
CA GLY A 459 -8.95 -7.48 12.37
C GLY A 459 -9.72 -8.29 11.32
N GLU A 460 -10.58 -7.65 10.52
CA GLU A 460 -11.36 -8.29 9.44
C GLU A 460 -10.70 -8.14 8.07
N LEU A 461 -9.57 -7.41 7.97
CA LEU A 461 -9.00 -6.98 6.70
C LEU A 461 -8.61 -8.13 5.77
N ALA A 462 -8.16 -9.26 6.31
CA ALA A 462 -7.84 -10.44 5.52
C ALA A 462 -9.07 -10.95 4.72
N VAL A 463 -10.25 -10.98 5.36
CA VAL A 463 -11.52 -11.36 4.72
C VAL A 463 -11.92 -10.34 3.66
N ILE A 464 -11.77 -9.05 3.97
CA ILE A 464 -12.09 -7.96 3.03
C ILE A 464 -11.23 -8.08 1.77
N ILE A 465 -9.92 -8.24 1.93
CA ILE A 465 -8.97 -8.39 0.83
C ILE A 465 -9.33 -9.60 -0.04
N ARG A 466 -9.54 -10.78 0.56
CA ARG A 466 -9.96 -11.98 -0.18
C ARG A 466 -11.24 -11.77 -0.95
N HIS A 467 -12.23 -11.14 -0.32
CA HIS A 467 -13.50 -10.83 -0.97
C HIS A 467 -13.29 -9.92 -2.18
N LEU A 468 -12.52 -8.84 -2.04
CA LEU A 468 -12.23 -7.91 -3.14
C LEU A 468 -11.50 -8.61 -4.30
N LEU A 469 -10.49 -9.43 -3.99
CA LEU A 469 -9.73 -10.18 -5.00
C LEU A 469 -10.60 -11.21 -5.73
N THR A 470 -11.51 -11.89 -5.01
CA THR A 470 -12.43 -12.86 -5.59
C THR A 470 -13.52 -12.18 -6.42
N ARG A 471 -14.16 -11.14 -5.86
CA ARG A 471 -15.25 -10.38 -6.48
C ARG A 471 -14.82 -9.69 -7.76
N PHE A 472 -13.57 -9.23 -7.82
CA PHE A 472 -13.00 -8.50 -8.95
C PHE A 472 -11.82 -9.22 -9.59
N ALA A 473 -11.84 -10.55 -9.61
CA ALA A 473 -10.91 -11.36 -10.41
C ALA A 473 -10.86 -10.86 -11.86
N ARG A 474 -12.02 -10.44 -12.39
CA ARG A 474 -12.12 -9.64 -13.62
C ARG A 474 -12.10 -8.14 -13.29
N GLN A 475 -10.91 -7.55 -13.32
CA GLN A 475 -10.71 -6.15 -12.92
C GLN A 475 -11.49 -5.13 -13.76
N ASP A 476 -11.85 -5.46 -15.00
CA ASP A 476 -12.68 -4.60 -15.85
C ASP A 476 -14.11 -4.40 -15.30
N GLU A 477 -14.60 -5.35 -14.49
CA GLU A 477 -15.90 -5.21 -13.83
C GLU A 477 -15.87 -4.11 -12.78
N ALA A 478 -14.83 -4.06 -11.95
CA ALA A 478 -14.62 -2.98 -10.99
C ALA A 478 -14.55 -1.62 -11.72
N LYS A 479 -13.76 -1.54 -12.80
CA LYS A 479 -13.65 -0.32 -13.61
C LYS A 479 -15.01 0.10 -14.18
N ARG A 480 -15.81 -0.83 -14.69
CA ARG A 480 -17.16 -0.56 -15.21
C ARG A 480 -18.06 0.02 -14.12
N LEU A 481 -18.08 -0.58 -12.93
CA LEU A 481 -18.88 -0.10 -11.80
C LEU A 481 -18.49 1.33 -11.39
N LEU A 482 -17.21 1.67 -11.40
CA LEU A 482 -16.76 3.04 -11.11
C LEU A 482 -17.18 4.04 -12.20
N HIS A 483 -17.16 3.65 -13.47
CA HIS A 483 -17.71 4.49 -14.54
C HIS A 483 -19.22 4.67 -14.45
N GLU A 484 -19.95 3.66 -14.00
CA GLU A 484 -21.38 3.79 -13.70
C GLU A 484 -21.63 4.72 -12.50
N GLN A 485 -20.80 4.64 -11.46
CA GLN A 485 -20.90 5.55 -10.30
C GLN A 485 -20.62 7.00 -10.70
N GLN A 486 -19.61 7.24 -11.55
CA GLN A 486 -19.28 8.57 -12.07
C GLN A 486 -20.45 9.27 -12.78
N LYS A 487 -21.34 8.47 -13.40
CA LYS A 487 -22.53 8.92 -14.13
C LYS A 487 -23.83 8.69 -13.36
N SER A 488 -23.73 8.35 -12.07
CA SER A 488 -24.91 8.09 -11.24
C SER A 488 -25.68 9.38 -10.96
N GLU A 489 -26.98 9.23 -10.65
CA GLU A 489 -27.83 10.35 -10.23
C GLU A 489 -27.29 11.06 -8.98
N GLU A 490 -26.72 10.30 -8.04
CA GLU A 490 -26.04 10.85 -6.87
C GLU A 490 -24.84 11.71 -7.25
N ALA A 491 -23.96 11.22 -8.13
CA ALA A 491 -22.81 12.00 -8.60
C ALA A 491 -23.25 13.26 -9.35
N LEU A 492 -24.32 13.17 -10.15
CA LEU A 492 -24.89 14.32 -10.85
C LEU A 492 -25.47 15.35 -9.87
N ALA A 493 -26.22 14.93 -8.86
CA ALA A 493 -26.77 15.82 -7.83
C ALA A 493 -25.66 16.62 -7.13
N ILE A 494 -24.58 15.95 -6.74
CA ILE A 494 -23.42 16.60 -6.13
C ILE A 494 -22.71 17.57 -7.09
N LYS A 495 -22.62 17.24 -8.38
CA LYS A 495 -22.05 18.15 -9.39
C LYS A 495 -22.92 19.40 -9.59
N ARG A 496 -24.26 19.26 -9.53
CA ARG A 496 -25.21 20.37 -9.63
C ARG A 496 -25.04 21.37 -8.49
N GLU A 497 -24.89 20.89 -7.26
CA GLU A 497 -24.66 21.75 -6.08
C GLU A 497 -23.38 22.61 -6.19
N GLY A 498 -22.33 22.07 -6.83
CA GLY A 498 -21.04 22.76 -6.98
C GLY A 498 -20.90 23.59 -8.26
N ASP A 499 -21.82 23.50 -9.21
CA ASP A 499 -21.68 24.13 -10.53
C ASP A 499 -23.02 24.61 -11.09
N SER A 500 -23.22 25.93 -11.03
CA SER A 500 -24.45 26.58 -11.50
C SER A 500 -24.70 26.43 -13.00
N LEU A 501 -23.67 26.21 -13.83
CA LEU A 501 -23.87 25.94 -15.25
C LEU A 501 -24.39 24.51 -15.47
N VAL A 502 -23.86 23.53 -14.73
CA VAL A 502 -24.36 22.16 -14.74
C VAL A 502 -25.78 22.12 -14.19
N ASP A 503 -26.07 22.80 -13.09
CA ASP A 503 -27.44 22.87 -12.57
C ASP A 503 -28.42 23.50 -13.58
N PHE A 504 -28.04 24.64 -14.18
CA PHE A 504 -28.82 25.27 -15.26
C PHE A 504 -29.11 24.30 -16.42
N CYS A 505 -28.14 23.48 -16.83
CA CYS A 505 -28.31 22.49 -17.90
C CYS A 505 -29.36 21.41 -17.57
N GLY A 506 -29.70 21.22 -16.30
CA GLY A 506 -30.79 20.34 -15.86
C GLY A 506 -32.15 20.79 -16.39
N TYR A 507 -32.32 22.10 -16.58
CA TYR A 507 -33.55 22.73 -17.10
C TYR A 507 -33.57 22.82 -18.63
N LEU A 508 -32.66 22.14 -19.34
CA LEU A 508 -32.57 22.16 -20.80
C LEU A 508 -32.97 20.81 -21.41
N MET A 509 -33.73 20.87 -22.50
CA MET A 509 -34.00 19.74 -23.39
C MET A 509 -33.11 19.83 -24.63
N ALA A 510 -32.60 18.70 -25.12
CA ALA A 510 -31.77 18.64 -26.32
C ALA A 510 -32.53 17.98 -27.48
N SER A 511 -32.57 18.66 -28.62
CA SER A 511 -33.09 18.19 -29.91
C SER A 511 -31.98 17.57 -30.77
N VAL A 512 -32.38 16.78 -31.76
CA VAL A 512 -31.46 16.19 -32.76
C VAL A 512 -30.99 17.25 -33.77
N VAL A 513 -31.73 18.36 -33.91
CA VAL A 513 -31.44 19.44 -34.86
C VAL A 513 -31.25 20.78 -34.13
N CYS A 514 -30.49 21.69 -34.75
CA CYS A 514 -30.22 23.03 -34.21
C CYS A 514 -31.37 24.02 -34.45
N ASP A 515 -32.57 23.69 -33.95
CA ASP A 515 -33.79 24.51 -34.04
C ASP A 515 -34.26 25.05 -32.67
N GLY A 516 -33.43 24.94 -31.65
CA GLY A 516 -33.70 25.48 -30.32
C GLY A 516 -33.45 26.99 -30.21
N MET A 517 -33.07 27.41 -29.01
CA MET A 517 -32.83 28.80 -28.64
C MET A 517 -31.62 29.39 -29.38
N PHE A 518 -31.65 30.71 -29.60
CA PHE A 518 -30.46 31.44 -30.05
C PHE A 518 -29.47 31.57 -28.90
N ILE A 519 -28.15 31.61 -29.18
CA ILE A 519 -27.16 31.78 -28.08
C ILE A 519 -27.33 33.15 -27.41
N GLY A 520 -27.44 34.21 -28.20
CA GLY A 520 -27.53 35.59 -27.71
C GLY A 520 -26.23 36.12 -27.10
N ASN A 521 -26.28 37.35 -26.58
CA ASN A 521 -25.23 37.99 -25.79
C ASN A 521 -25.87 38.97 -24.80
N ALA A 522 -25.12 39.44 -23.81
CA ALA A 522 -25.64 40.28 -22.73
C ALA A 522 -26.21 41.64 -23.17
N GLU A 523 -25.77 42.14 -24.32
CA GLU A 523 -26.13 43.48 -24.83
C GLU A 523 -27.42 43.46 -25.68
N ILE A 524 -28.03 42.30 -25.90
CA ILE A 524 -29.27 42.22 -26.68
C ILE A 524 -30.44 42.75 -25.86
N VAL A 525 -31.05 43.82 -26.36
CA VAL A 525 -32.25 44.47 -25.78
C VAL A 525 -33.43 44.33 -26.76
N PRO A 526 -34.64 43.96 -26.29
CA PRO A 526 -35.00 43.69 -24.90
C PRO A 526 -34.46 42.35 -24.38
N PHE A 527 -34.21 42.29 -23.07
CA PHE A 527 -33.85 41.05 -22.39
C PHE A 527 -34.95 40.01 -22.59
N SER A 528 -34.60 38.90 -23.25
CA SER A 528 -35.56 37.87 -23.67
C SER A 528 -35.02 36.46 -23.36
N PRO A 529 -35.23 35.95 -22.14
CA PRO A 529 -34.70 34.66 -21.69
C PRO A 529 -35.36 33.47 -22.39
N ARG A 530 -36.60 33.59 -22.90
CA ARG A 530 -37.25 32.53 -23.70
C ARG A 530 -36.66 32.38 -25.11
N ARG A 531 -36.00 33.42 -25.63
CA ARG A 531 -35.45 33.45 -26.99
C ARG A 531 -33.95 33.18 -27.02
N TYR A 532 -33.23 33.68 -26.01
CA TYR A 532 -31.77 33.64 -25.96
C TYR A 532 -31.28 32.80 -24.78
N LEU A 533 -30.50 31.77 -25.07
CA LEU A 533 -30.00 30.79 -24.10
C LEU A 533 -29.10 31.46 -23.04
N TYR A 534 -28.26 32.41 -23.43
CA TYR A 534 -27.43 33.15 -22.47
C TYR A 534 -28.27 34.08 -21.56
N HIS A 535 -29.39 34.62 -22.07
CA HIS A 535 -30.34 35.35 -21.23
C HIS A 535 -31.05 34.43 -20.24
N ALA A 536 -31.46 33.23 -20.65
CA ALA A 536 -32.02 32.23 -19.74
C ALA A 536 -31.03 31.89 -18.61
N TYR A 537 -29.77 31.65 -18.95
CA TYR A 537 -28.73 31.41 -17.93
C TYR A 537 -28.58 32.61 -16.97
N MET A 538 -28.58 33.85 -17.48
CA MET A 538 -28.53 35.03 -16.62
C MET A 538 -29.78 35.19 -15.74
N ALA A 539 -30.96 34.85 -16.25
CA ALA A 539 -32.18 34.85 -15.46
C ALA A 539 -32.13 33.82 -14.33
N TYR A 540 -31.72 32.59 -14.65
CA TYR A 540 -31.49 31.52 -13.69
C TYR A 540 -30.49 31.95 -12.60
N MET A 541 -29.35 32.55 -12.98
CA MET A 541 -28.35 33.03 -12.01
C MET A 541 -28.95 34.09 -11.06
N ARG A 542 -29.72 35.05 -11.59
CA ARG A 542 -30.37 36.09 -10.78
C ARG A 542 -31.41 35.50 -9.82
N ALA A 543 -32.26 34.60 -10.31
CA ALA A 543 -33.33 33.98 -9.51
C ALA A 543 -32.78 33.17 -8.33
N ASN A 544 -31.61 32.52 -8.51
CA ASN A 544 -30.95 31.74 -7.47
C ASN A 544 -29.97 32.57 -6.61
N GLY A 545 -29.97 33.90 -6.72
CA GLY A 545 -29.09 34.78 -5.94
C GLY A 545 -27.60 34.66 -6.29
N LEU A 546 -27.28 34.14 -7.48
CA LEU A 546 -25.91 33.93 -7.95
C LEU A 546 -25.43 35.12 -8.79
N ASN A 547 -24.44 35.85 -8.28
CA ASN A 547 -24.05 37.16 -8.83
C ASN A 547 -22.85 37.12 -9.80
N LYS A 548 -22.30 35.95 -10.11
CA LYS A 548 -21.09 35.78 -10.94
C LYS A 548 -21.34 34.82 -12.10
N PRO A 549 -22.10 35.23 -13.15
CA PRO A 549 -22.27 34.41 -14.34
C PRO A 549 -20.94 34.20 -15.06
N VAL A 550 -20.77 33.03 -15.67
CA VAL A 550 -19.67 32.82 -16.62
C VAL A 550 -19.80 33.77 -17.82
N SER A 551 -18.66 34.22 -18.36
CA SER A 551 -18.66 35.07 -19.55
C SER A 551 -19.28 34.34 -20.75
N LEU A 552 -19.80 35.07 -21.75
CA LEU A 552 -20.39 34.45 -22.94
C LEU A 552 -19.44 33.49 -23.67
N MET A 553 -18.15 33.84 -23.70
CA MET A 553 -17.12 32.99 -24.28
C MET A 553 -17.03 31.67 -23.51
N ARG A 554 -16.92 31.72 -22.17
CA ARG A 554 -16.88 30.53 -21.31
C ARG A 554 -18.17 29.74 -21.37
N PHE A 555 -19.33 30.40 -21.33
CA PHE A 555 -20.62 29.76 -21.55
C PHE A 555 -20.61 28.94 -22.85
N GLY A 556 -20.14 29.52 -23.94
CA GLY A 556 -20.05 28.84 -25.23
C GLY A 556 -19.08 27.66 -25.28
N THR A 557 -17.99 27.67 -24.49
CA THR A 557 -16.99 26.59 -24.41
C THR A 557 -17.36 25.50 -23.41
N ASP A 558 -18.07 25.84 -22.34
CA ASP A 558 -18.30 24.98 -21.18
C ASP A 558 -19.64 24.22 -21.29
N MET A 559 -20.60 24.76 -22.06
CA MET A 559 -21.90 24.14 -22.33
C MET A 559 -21.84 22.69 -22.85
N PRO A 560 -20.95 22.31 -23.80
CA PRO A 560 -20.82 20.91 -24.20
C PRO A 560 -20.47 19.97 -23.04
N GLY A 561 -19.56 20.38 -22.16
CA GLY A 561 -19.16 19.61 -21.00
C GLY A 561 -20.30 19.48 -19.98
N ALA A 562 -20.96 20.60 -19.68
CA ALA A 562 -22.08 20.63 -18.74
C ALA A 562 -23.28 19.79 -19.21
N MET A 563 -23.63 19.85 -20.50
CA MET A 563 -24.70 19.03 -21.08
C MET A 563 -24.35 17.54 -21.12
N ALA A 564 -23.06 17.20 -21.30
CA ALA A 564 -22.60 15.82 -21.29
C ALA A 564 -22.74 15.13 -19.93
N GLU A 565 -22.79 15.88 -18.82
CA GLU A 565 -23.12 15.33 -17.48
C GLU A 565 -24.52 14.71 -17.44
N TYR A 566 -25.44 15.24 -18.25
CA TYR A 566 -26.79 14.70 -18.42
C TYR A 566 -26.89 13.67 -19.55
N GLY A 567 -25.76 13.30 -20.17
CA GLY A 567 -25.74 12.46 -21.37
C GLY A 567 -26.35 13.14 -22.62
N LYS A 568 -26.54 14.46 -22.58
CA LYS A 568 -27.15 15.23 -23.67
C LYS A 568 -26.06 15.84 -24.56
N ARG A 569 -26.21 15.73 -25.88
CA ARG A 569 -25.29 16.34 -26.85
C ARG A 569 -25.69 17.80 -27.10
N TYR A 570 -24.73 18.72 -26.97
CA TYR A 570 -24.92 20.12 -27.30
C TYR A 570 -24.32 20.45 -28.66
N GLU A 571 -25.13 21.02 -29.54
CA GLU A 571 -24.76 21.45 -30.88
C GLU A 571 -25.23 22.88 -31.13
N LYS A 572 -24.49 23.58 -31.99
CA LYS A 572 -24.84 24.94 -32.43
C LYS A 572 -24.49 25.13 -33.89
N ARG A 573 -25.35 25.84 -34.61
CA ARG A 573 -25.19 26.14 -36.04
C ARG A 573 -25.33 27.64 -36.30
N LYS A 574 -24.47 28.17 -37.17
CA LYS A 574 -24.61 29.54 -37.66
C LYS A 574 -25.78 29.60 -38.66
N THR A 575 -26.72 30.49 -38.41
CA THR A 575 -27.88 30.76 -39.27
C THR A 575 -27.85 32.21 -39.76
N LYS A 576 -28.77 32.57 -40.67
CA LYS A 576 -28.95 33.97 -41.13
C LYS A 576 -29.28 34.94 -39.99
N HIS A 577 -29.86 34.46 -38.89
CA HIS A 577 -30.33 35.27 -37.76
C HIS A 577 -29.45 35.13 -36.50
N GLY A 578 -28.26 34.53 -36.63
CA GLY A 578 -27.33 34.31 -35.52
C GLY A 578 -27.03 32.83 -35.28
N ILE A 579 -26.36 32.54 -34.16
CA ILE A 579 -26.02 31.15 -33.78
C ILE A 579 -27.22 30.55 -33.05
N ARG A 580 -27.74 29.43 -33.56
CA ARG A 580 -28.85 28.68 -32.99
C ARG A 580 -28.35 27.37 -32.40
N SER A 581 -28.84 27.05 -31.21
CA SER A 581 -28.50 25.80 -30.50
C SER A 581 -29.52 24.70 -30.81
N ASN A 582 -29.21 23.47 -30.41
CA ASN A 582 -30.16 22.36 -30.39
C ASN A 582 -30.93 22.25 -29.07
N VAL A 583 -30.90 23.26 -28.19
CA VAL A 583 -31.53 23.18 -26.86
C VAL A 583 -32.69 24.13 -26.67
N THR A 584 -33.68 23.69 -25.90
CA THR A 584 -34.83 24.47 -25.45
C THR A 584 -34.98 24.36 -23.93
N LEU A 585 -35.78 25.24 -23.33
CA LEU A 585 -36.10 25.16 -21.91
C LEU A 585 -37.06 23.99 -21.64
N HIS A 586 -36.86 23.31 -20.52
CA HIS A 586 -37.80 22.36 -19.92
C HIS A 586 -38.89 23.10 -19.13
N ASP A 587 -40.03 22.48 -18.89
CA ASP A 587 -41.16 23.11 -18.18
C ASP A 587 -40.77 23.53 -16.74
N ASP A 588 -39.89 22.76 -16.09
CA ASP A 588 -39.32 23.10 -14.76
C ASP A 588 -38.54 24.44 -14.75
N SER A 589 -38.23 25.03 -15.91
CA SER A 589 -37.61 26.36 -15.96
C SER A 589 -38.53 27.48 -15.49
N GLU A 590 -39.85 27.26 -15.49
CA GLU A 590 -40.82 28.27 -15.07
C GLU A 590 -40.64 28.72 -13.61
N ASP A 591 -40.06 27.86 -12.76
CA ASP A 591 -39.80 28.14 -11.34
C ASP A 591 -38.88 29.35 -11.11
N TRP A 592 -37.97 29.64 -12.05
CA TRP A 592 -37.00 30.73 -11.95
C TRP A 592 -37.09 31.74 -13.11
N MET A 593 -37.93 31.48 -14.10
CA MET A 593 -38.10 32.36 -15.24
C MET A 593 -38.86 33.64 -14.84
N PRO A 594 -38.46 34.81 -15.36
CA PRO A 594 -39.20 36.04 -15.10
C PRO A 594 -40.64 35.92 -15.60
N SER A 595 -41.61 36.13 -14.70
CA SER A 595 -43.02 36.14 -15.07
C SER A 595 -43.33 37.34 -15.95
N CYS A 596 -44.03 37.09 -17.06
CA CYS A 596 -44.64 38.15 -17.84
C CYS A 596 -46.00 38.49 -17.21
N ASN A 597 -46.02 39.25 -16.12
CA ASN A 597 -47.25 39.95 -15.76
C ASN A 597 -47.42 41.09 -16.77
N SER A 598 -48.16 40.82 -17.85
CA SER A 598 -48.81 41.89 -18.59
C SER A 598 -49.82 42.52 -17.64
N ASN A 599 -49.44 43.62 -16.99
CA ASN A 599 -50.40 44.59 -16.49
C ASN A 599 -51.17 45.14 -17.69
N SER A 600 -52.19 44.40 -18.10
CA SER A 600 -53.32 44.87 -18.87
C SER A 600 -54.57 44.64 -18.02
N GLU A 601 -54.55 45.16 -16.79
CA GLU A 601 -55.78 45.70 -16.20
C GLU A 601 -56.10 46.98 -16.98
N ASN A 602 -56.68 46.79 -18.17
CA ASN A 602 -57.47 47.85 -18.78
C ASN A 602 -58.66 48.08 -17.87
N GLY A 603 -58.84 49.33 -17.45
CA GLY A 603 -59.93 49.73 -16.59
C GLY A 603 -61.29 49.39 -17.20
N GLU A 604 -62.09 48.68 -16.42
CA GLU A 604 -63.53 48.91 -16.40
C GLU A 604 -63.81 49.63 -15.08
N VAL A 605 -63.93 50.96 -15.21
CA VAL A 605 -64.72 51.77 -14.31
C VAL A 605 -66.17 51.58 -14.76
N GLU A 606 -66.96 50.85 -13.97
CA GLU A 606 -68.31 51.27 -13.52
C GLU A 606 -68.79 50.38 -12.37
#